data_AF-A0AA87ZXC5-F1
#
_entry.id   AF-A0AA87ZXC5-F1
#
_cell.length_a   1.000
_cell.length_b   1.000
_cell.length_c   1.000
_cell.angle_alpha   90.00
_cell.angle_beta   90.00
_cell.angle_gamma   90.00
#
_symmetry.space_group_name_H-M   'P 1'
#
loop_
_entity.id
_entity.type
_entity.pdbx_description
1 polymer ?
#
loop_
_entity_poly.entity_id
_entity_poly.type
_entity_poly.pdbx_seq_one_letter_code
_entity_poly.pdbx_strand_id
1 'polypeptide(L)' 'MFKVAMMCVEDVSSERPSMREVVHMLVDPSGSTAPTQSLNL' A
#
# COMPACT_ATOMS: atom_id res chain seq x y z
N MET A 1 11.17 -1.18 -3.53
CA MET A 1 10.54 -1.97 -4.61
C MET A 1 10.13 -3.37 -4.16
N PHE A 2 11.04 -4.22 -3.64
CA PHE A 2 10.67 -5.58 -3.17
C PHE A 2 9.52 -5.59 -2.13
N LYS A 3 9.52 -4.65 -1.19
CA LYS A 3 8.42 -4.50 -0.21
C LYS A 3 7.07 -4.18 -0.85
N VAL A 4 7.04 -3.42 -1.95
CA VAL A 4 5.80 -3.12 -2.69
C VAL A 4 5.30 -4.37 -3.40
N ALA A 5 6.20 -5.15 -4.00
CA ALA A 5 5.85 -6.42 -4.61
C ALA A 5 5.28 -7.42 -3.58
N MET A 6 5.89 -7.49 -2.39
CA MET A 6 5.40 -8.32 -1.29
C MET A 6 3.99 -7.90 -0.86
N MET A 7 3.73 -6.60 -0.68
CA MET A 7 2.40 -6.09 -0.31
C MET A 7 1.32 -6.41 -1.36
N CYS A 8 1.67 -6.50 -2.66
CA CYS A 8 0.70 -6.80 -3.72
C CYS A 8 0.24 -8.27 -3.73
N VAL A 9 0.94 -9.16 -3.04
CA VAL A 9 0.66 -10.60 -3.00
C VAL A 9 0.22 -11.08 -1.62
N GLU A 10 -0.18 -10.16 -0.74
CA GLU A 10 -0.74 -10.53 0.56
C GLU A 10 -2.00 -11.39 0.40
N ASP A 11 -2.11 -12.39 1.27
CA ASP A 11 -3.19 -13.38 1.28
C ASP A 11 -4.55 -12.70 1.50
N VAL A 12 -4.58 -11.71 2.40
CA VAL A 12 -5.76 -10.90 2.69
C VAL A 12 -5.90 -9.79 1.66
N SER A 13 -7.01 -9.82 0.91
CA SER A 13 -7.28 -8.87 -0.18
C SER A 13 -7.27 -7.40 0.25
N SER A 14 -7.68 -7.10 1.49
CA SER A 14 -7.73 -5.73 2.02
C SER A 14 -6.35 -5.19 2.42
N GLU A 15 -5.34 -6.05 2.54
CA GLU A 15 -3.95 -5.66 2.84
C GLU A 15 -3.16 -5.34 1.57
N ARG A 16 -3.68 -5.77 0.40
CA ARG A 16 -3.11 -5.42 -0.90
C ARG A 16 -3.42 -3.97 -1.23
N PRO A 17 -2.43 -3.16 -1.61
CA PRO A 17 -2.64 -1.76 -1.98
C PRO A 17 -3.44 -1.64 -3.27
N SER A 18 -4.10 -0.51 -3.45
CA SER A 18 -4.67 -0.17 -4.76
C SER A 18 -3.55 0.08 -5.78
N MET A 19 -3.86 -0.11 -7.07
CA MET A 19 -2.88 0.17 -8.13
C MET A 19 -2.42 1.63 -8.14
N ARG A 20 -3.27 2.55 -7.67
CA ARG A 20 -2.94 3.98 -7.49
C ARG A 20 -1.86 4.18 -6.44
N GLU A 21 -1.98 3.51 -5.29
CA GLU A 21 -0.98 3.55 -4.22
C GLU A 21 0.33 2.91 -4.68
N VAL A 22 0.28 1.82 -5.44
CA VAL A 22 1.47 1.19 -6.02
C VAL A 22 2.21 2.14 -6.95
N VAL A 23 1.51 2.82 -7.86
CA VAL A 23 2.13 3.82 -8.74
C VAL A 23 2.75 4.94 -7.92
N HIS A 24 2.05 5.43 -6.89
CA HIS A 24 2.58 6.47 -6.00
C HIS A 24 3.86 6.04 -5.28
N MET A 25 3.89 4.82 -4.74
CA MET A 25 5.08 4.25 -4.07
C MET A 25 6.25 3.99 -5.03
N LEU A 26 5.98 3.75 -6.31
CA LEU A 26 7.01 3.54 -7.33
C LEU A 26 7.57 4.85 -7.88
N VAL A 27 6.74 5.89 -8.01
CA VAL A 27 7.13 7.22 -8.50
C VAL A 27 7.77 8.05 -7.38
N ASP A 28 7.24 7.95 -6.16
CA ASP A 28 7.64 8.74 -4.99
C ASP A 28 7.90 7.84 -3.77
N PRO A 29 9.08 7.18 -3.70
CA PRO A 29 9.39 6.23 -2.63
C PRO A 29 9.50 6.86 -1.24
N SER A 30 9.51 8.19 -1.15
CA SER A 30 9.49 9.00 0.07
C SER A 30 8.08 9.17 0.68
N GLY A 31 7.02 8.91 -0.09
CA GLY A 31 5.63 9.06 0.34
C GLY A 31 5.15 7.84 1.10
N SER A 32 5.46 7.75 2.40
CA SER A 32 4.88 6.76 3.31
C SER A 32 3.38 7.01 3.46
N THR A 33 2.56 6.47 2.56
CA THR A 33 1.10 6.39 2.73
C THR A 33 0.81 5.35 3.81
N ALA A 34 0.82 5.80 5.07
CA ALA A 34 0.27 5.03 6.17
C ALA A 34 -1.21 4.71 5.86
N PRO A 35 -1.71 3.50 6.16
CA PRO A 35 -3.11 3.20 5.98
C PRO A 35 -3.88 4.14 6.91
N THR A 36 -4.75 4.96 6.32
CA THR A 36 -5.78 5.67 7.07
C THR A 36 -6.68 4.59 7.67
N GLN A 37 -6.36 4.14 8.88
CA GLN A 37 -7.31 3.45 9.72
C GLN A 37 -8.47 4.41 9.88
N SER A 38 -9.59 4.07 9.25
CA SER A 38 -10.87 4.67 9.55
C SER A 38 -11.15 4.38 11.03
N LEU A 39 -10.86 5.36 11.90
CA LEU A 39 -11.37 5.38 13.27
C LEU A 39 -12.89 5.27 13.20
N ASN A 40 -13.41 4.13 13.65
CA ASN A 40 -14.76 4.03 14.14
C ASN A 40 -14.73 3.24 15.46
N LEU A 41 -14.44 3.98 16.54
CA LEU A 41 -15.19 4.02 17.80
C LEU A 41 -14.69 5.23 18.61
#